data_AF-A0A085F0P2-F1
#
_entry.id   AF-A0A085F0P2-F1
#
_cell.length_a   1.000
_cell.length_b   1.000
_cell.length_c   1.000
_cell.angle_alpha   90.00
_cell.angle_beta   90.00
_cell.angle_gamma   90.00
#
_symmetry.space_group_name_H-M   'P 1'
#
loop_
_entity.id
_entity.type
_entity.pdbx_description
1 polymer ?
#
loop_
_entity_poly.entity_id
_entity_poly.type
_entity_poly.pdbx_seq_one_letter_code
_entity_poly.pdbx_strand_id
1 'polypeptide(L)'
;MSTDRIIIVEIVRHRDSGLLLGKSEQMRGLYVHARSIEELERRIPLAIKEMLEATGEKNVQVLPFEDEIPEAFVASGETRKFALAA
;
A
#
# COMPACT_ATOMS: atom_id res chain seq x y z
N MET A 1 10.22 -11.63 18.31
CA MET A 1 9.98 -12.23 16.98
C MET A 1 9.23 -11.19 16.17
N SER A 2 9.95 -10.33 15.45
CA SER A 2 9.34 -9.30 14.61
C SER A 2 9.52 -9.77 13.17
N THR A 3 8.48 -10.38 12.62
CA THR A 3 8.44 -10.69 11.19
C THR A 3 7.90 -9.43 10.52
N ASP A 4 8.79 -8.54 10.07
CA ASP A 4 8.41 -7.35 9.32
C ASP A 4 7.77 -7.80 8.01
N ARG A 5 6.44 -7.89 7.99
CA ARG A 5 5.67 -8.30 6.82
C ARG A 5 5.49 -7.08 5.93
N ILE A 6 6.02 -7.15 4.72
CA ILE A 6 5.90 -6.07 3.72
C ILE A 6 4.68 -6.33 2.84
N ILE A 7 3.79 -5.35 2.78
CA ILE A 7 2.64 -5.28 1.87
C ILE A 7 3.00 -4.39 0.68
N ILE A 8 2.89 -4.96 -0.52
CA ILE A 8 3.12 -4.31 -1.80
C ILE A 8 1.77 -3.88 -2.34
N VAL A 9 1.66 -2.59 -2.67
CA VAL A 9 0.48 -1.96 -3.26
C VAL A 9 0.84 -1.42 -4.63
N GLU A 10 0.18 -1.94 -5.66
CA GLU A 10 0.30 -1.46 -7.03
C GLU A 10 -0.62 -0.26 -7.23
N ILE A 11 -0.10 0.82 -7.80
CA ILE A 11 -0.87 2.01 -8.13
C ILE A 11 -1.14 2.02 -9.64
N VAL A 12 -2.42 2.07 -9.99
CA VAL A 12 -2.90 2.15 -11.37
C VAL A 12 -3.65 3.45 -11.55
N ARG A 13 -3.45 4.14 -12.68
CA ARG A 13 -4.24 5.32 -13.04
C ARG A 13 -5.37 4.94 -13.97
N HIS A 14 -6.60 5.27 -13.59
CA HIS A 14 -7.76 5.15 -14.46
C HIS A 14 -7.67 6.19 -15.58
N ARG A 15 -7.72 5.73 -16.84
CA ARG A 15 -7.45 6.57 -18.02
C ARG A 15 -8.42 7.75 -18.15
N ASP A 16 -9.70 7.52 -17.92
CA ASP A 16 -10.73 8.52 -18.26
C ASP A 16 -11.01 9.51 -17.13
N SER A 17 -10.87 9.07 -15.88
CA SER A 17 -11.16 9.90 -14.70
C SER A 17 -9.91 10.50 -14.07
N GLY A 18 -8.72 10.03 -14.47
CA GLY A 18 -7.45 10.41 -13.85
C GLY A 18 -7.27 9.89 -12.42
N LEU A 19 -8.25 9.17 -11.86
CA LEU A 19 -8.21 8.62 -10.51
C LEU A 19 -7.07 7.60 -10.39
N LEU A 20 -6.43 7.59 -9.24
CA LEU A 20 -5.44 6.59 -8.87
C LEU A 20 -6.12 5.51 -8.04
N LEU A 21 -5.76 4.26 -8.28
CA LEU A 21 -6.25 3.09 -7.58
C LEU A 21 -5.04 2.28 -7.07
N GLY A 22 -4.90 2.20 -5.75
CA GLY A 22 -4.02 1.27 -5.07
C GLY A 22 -4.72 -0.08 -4.89
N LYS A 23 -4.07 -1.17 -5.31
CA LYS A 23 -4.53 -2.56 -5.07
C LYS A 23 -3.38 -3.45 -4.58
N SER A 24 -3.69 -4.51 -3.85
CA SER A 24 -2.68 -5.49 -3.42
C SER A 24 -3.15 -6.92 -3.67
N GLU A 25 -2.33 -7.71 -4.34
CA GLU A 25 -2.55 -9.16 -4.51
C GLU A 25 -2.29 -9.93 -3.20
N GLN A 26 -1.44 -9.38 -2.32
CA GLN A 26 -1.14 -9.95 -1.00
C GLN A 26 -2.28 -9.73 0.01
N MET A 27 -3.10 -8.70 -0.20
CA MET A 27 -4.29 -8.40 0.59
C MET A 27 -5.53 -8.38 -0.31
N ARG A 28 -6.06 -9.57 -0.59
CA ARG A 28 -7.27 -9.72 -1.40
C ARG A 28 -8.41 -8.87 -0.84
N GLY A 29 -8.97 -8.00 -1.69
CA GLY A 29 -10.04 -7.06 -1.32
C GLY A 29 -9.55 -5.66 -0.96
N LEU A 30 -8.23 -5.42 -0.86
CA LEU A 30 -7.69 -4.08 -0.66
C LEU A 30 -7.78 -3.27 -1.96
N TYR A 31 -8.65 -2.26 -1.96
CA TYR A 31 -8.75 -1.25 -3.01
C TYR A 31 -8.87 0.13 -2.39
N VAL A 32 -7.95 1.03 -2.74
CA VAL A 32 -7.96 2.41 -2.25
C VAL A 32 -7.89 3.34 -3.45
N HIS A 33 -8.82 4.27 -3.57
CA HIS A 33 -8.80 5.25 -4.65
C HIS A 33 -8.40 6.63 -4.14
N ALA A 34 -7.73 7.45 -4.95
CA ALA A 34 -7.42 8.83 -4.59
C ALA A 34 -7.22 9.71 -5.83
N ARG A 35 -7.10 11.03 -5.64
CA ARG A 35 -6.81 11.98 -6.73
C ARG A 35 -5.32 12.28 -6.89
N SER A 36 -4.51 11.99 -5.88
CA SER A 36 -3.05 12.15 -5.90
C SER A 36 -2.34 10.99 -5.20
N ILE A 37 -1.04 10.84 -5.48
CA ILE A 37 -0.19 9.84 -4.84
C ILE A 37 -0.08 10.12 -3.34
N GLU A 38 0.12 11.38 -2.95
CA GLU A 38 0.16 11.79 -1.54
C GLU A 38 -1.13 11.42 -0.78
N GLU A 39 -2.29 11.54 -1.43
CA GLU A 39 -3.56 11.12 -0.84
C GLU A 39 -3.64 9.59 -0.70
N LEU A 40 -3.15 8.84 -1.70
CA LEU A 40 -3.04 7.38 -1.62
C LEU A 40 -2.13 6.95 -0.45
N GLU A 41 -0.96 7.58 -0.31
CA GLU A 41 0.02 7.25 0.72
C GLU A 41 -0.52 7.47 2.15
N ARG A 42 -1.45 8.40 2.33
CA ARG A 42 -2.17 8.60 3.60
C ARG A 42 -3.29 7.59 3.82
N ARG A 43 -3.99 7.18 2.76
CA ARG A 43 -5.19 6.32 2.84
C ARG A 43 -4.88 4.84 2.87
N ILE A 44 -3.82 4.41 2.18
CA ILE A 44 -3.44 2.99 2.11
C ILE A 44 -3.11 2.40 3.50
N PRO A 45 -2.27 3.05 4.35
CA PRO A 45 -1.99 2.52 5.68
C PRO A 45 -3.23 2.32 6.54
N LEU A 46 -4.18 3.26 6.45
CA LEU A 46 -5.45 3.19 7.19
C LEU A 46 -6.29 2.00 6.72
N ALA A 47 -6.45 1.84 5.40
CA ALA A 47 -7.21 0.72 4.83
C ALA A 47 -6.60 -0.64 5.16
N ILE A 48 -5.26 -0.76 5.09
CA ILE A 48 -4.54 -1.97 5.48
C ILE A 48 -4.81 -2.29 6.96
N LYS A 49 -4.69 -1.28 7.83
CA LYS A 49 -4.93 -1.44 9.26
C LYS A 49 -6.35 -1.91 9.56
N GLU A 50 -7.35 -1.26 8.96
CA GLU A 50 -8.77 -1.64 9.14
C GLU A 50 -9.04 -3.08 8.69
N MET A 51 -8.45 -3.51 7.57
CA MET A 51 -8.57 -4.89 7.11
C MET A 51 -7.91 -5.90 8.06
N LEU A 52 -6.72 -5.59 8.58
CA LEU A 52 -6.02 -6.46 9.54
C LEU A 52 -6.81 -6.59 10.85
N GLU A 53 -7.31 -5.47 11.38
CA GLU A 53 -8.15 -5.46 12.58
C GLU A 53 -9.44 -6.27 12.39
N ALA A 54 -10.04 -6.22 11.19
CA ALA A 54 -11.21 -7.03 10.85
C ALA A 54 -10.91 -8.55 10.81
N THR A 55 -9.66 -8.96 10.55
CA THR A 55 -9.22 -10.37 10.62
C THR A 55 -8.79 -10.82 12.01
N GLY A 56 -8.79 -9.92 13.00
CA GLY A 56 -8.41 -10.20 14.38
C GLY A 56 -6.97 -9.84 14.74
N GLU A 57 -6.19 -9.31 13.80
CA GLU A 57 -4.86 -8.76 14.07
C GLU A 57 -4.99 -7.38 14.74
N LYS A 58 -4.70 -7.30 16.05
CA LYS A 58 -4.79 -6.05 16.83
C LYS A 58 -3.41 -5.44 17.04
N ASN A 59 -3.38 -4.12 17.26
CA ASN A 59 -2.16 -3.33 17.54
C ASN A 59 -1.14 -3.28 16.41
N VAL A 60 -1.54 -3.57 15.16
CA VAL A 60 -0.64 -3.45 14.01
C VAL A 60 -0.45 -1.98 13.63
N GLN A 61 0.81 -1.56 13.52
CA GLN A 61 1.18 -0.30 12.89
C GLN A 61 1.55 -0.55 11.42
N VAL A 62 1.01 0.27 10.53
CA VAL A 62 1.29 0.21 9.10
C VAL A 62 2.05 1.48 8.73
N LEU A 63 3.29 1.33 8.29
CA LEU A 63 4.17 2.45 7.95
C LEU A 63 4.61 2.36 6.49
N PRO A 64 4.77 3.49 5.78
CA PRO A 64 5.45 3.50 4.49
C PRO A 64 6.81 2.82 4.62
N PHE A 65 7.13 1.93 3.69
CA PHE A 65 8.43 1.27 3.63
C PHE A 65 9.28 1.95 2.56
N GLU A 66 10.31 2.65 3.00
CA GLU A 66 11.32 3.25 2.13
C GLU A 66 12.37 2.19 1.82
N ASP A 67 12.29 1.58 0.63
CA ASP A 67 13.45 0.89 0.05
C ASP A 67 14.35 1.94 -0.60
N GLU A 68 15.66 1.90 -0.33
CA GLU A 68 16.65 2.53 -1.20
C GLU A 68 16.65 1.78 -2.55
N ILE A 69 15.77 2.18 -3.47
CA ILE A 69 15.75 1.63 -4.84
C ILE A 69 16.90 2.30 -5.61
N PRO A 70 17.90 1.55 -6.12
CA PRO A 70 18.89 2.11 -7.02
C PRO A 70 18.19 2.69 -8.25
N GLU A 71 18.55 3.91 -8.67
CA GLU A 71 17.90 4.74 -9.71
C GLU A 71 17.64 4.04 -11.07
N ALA A 72 18.19 2.84 -11.29
CA ALA A 72 18.12 2.11 -12.55
C ALA A 72 16.89 1.20 -12.75
N PHE A 73 15.97 1.07 -11.77
CA PHE A 73 14.83 0.14 -11.88
C PHE A 73 13.48 0.87 -12.07
N VAL A 74 13.21 1.34 -13.30
CA VAL A 74 11.88 1.85 -13.67
C VAL A 74 11.03 0.68 -14.16
N ALA A 75 10.36 -0.01 -13.23
CA ALA A 75 9.29 -0.93 -13.59
C ALA A 75 8.10 -0.11 -14.13
N SER A 76 7.42 -0.61 -15.17
CA SER A 76 6.29 0.03 -15.84
C SER A 76 4.99 0.01 -15.00
N GLY A 77 5.06 0.54 -13.79
CA GLY A 77 3.99 0.62 -12.80
C GLY A 77 4.50 1.27 -11.52
N GLU A 78 3.73 2.18 -10.93
CA GLU A 78 4.11 2.85 -9.70
C GLU A 78 3.71 1.95 -8.52
N THR A 79 4.69 1.33 -7.86
CA THR A 79 4.46 0.46 -6.71
C THR A 79 4.84 1.20 -5.43
N ARG A 80 4.10 0.95 -4.34
CA ARG A 80 4.42 1.39 -2.99
C ARG A 80 4.47 0.21 -2.03
N LYS A 81 5.37 0.26 -1.06
CA LYS A 81 5.57 -0.78 -0.06
C LYS A 81 5.20 -0.23 1.32
N PHE A 82 4.60 -1.07 2.15
CA PHE A 82 4.20 -0.74 3.51
C PHE A 82 4.65 -1.86 4.45
N ALA A 83 5.31 -1.52 5.55
CA ALA A 83 5.71 -2.49 6.56
C ALA A 83 4.67 -2.57 7.67
N LEU A 84 4.45 -3.80 8.16
CA LEU A 84 3.64 -4.07 9.34
C LEU A 84 4.57 -4.24 10.54
N ALA A 85 4.39 -3.42 11.56
CA ALA A 85 5.04 -3.55 12.86
C ALA A 85 3.99 -3.94 13.92
N ALA A 86 4.36 -4.88 14.80
CA ALA A 86 3.51 -5.41 15.88
C ALA A 86 3.97 -4.94 17.26
#